data_AF-A0A2D7RG55-F1
#
_entry.id   AF-A0A2D7RG55-F1
#
_cell.length_a   1.000
_cell.length_b   1.000
_cell.length_c   1.000
_cell.angle_alpha   90.00
_cell.angle_beta   90.00
_cell.angle_gamma   90.00
#
_symmetry.space_group_name_H-M   'P 1'
#
loop_
_entity.id
_entity.type
_entity.pdbx_description
1 polymer ?
#
loop_
_entity_poly.entity_id
_entity_poly.type
_entity_poly.pdbx_seq_one_letter_code
_entity_poly.pdbx_strand_id
1 'polypeptide(L)'
;MGDRESISFDVLIVGAGPAGLSTAIRLKQNKPSLEICVIEKSAQIGGHLVSGAVIEVSALDILIPKWSTDSSKPLMEPVTRDRFYYFTEKKSYQLPTPPQMNNHGNFIISLSQFSRYLAHHAESLGVQIFPGFSAVSAIIEKGKMCGVLTGDMGVDENGLKGDNYQPGMALRAKTTVLAEGARGSLTKDLTQHFKLDQNSQPQTYAIGFKEVWEISKAKHQKGHVWHSIGWPLEQKTYGGSFVYHYGEQKLAIGYVIGLDYDNPYLNPYEVFQQFKLHPMCKSLLKKGKRTAYGARALTEGGWQSLPQLEFPGGLLVGCAAGMVNTPKIKGIHNAMHSGIIAADAITKHFKKNIKGYDQALRSSKVGKELKKVRNIRPGFHKGLWRGLLNAVYETVTLGYSPWTFKHQTDHEATKPAKEFKPIKYPKHDGIYTFDILTSVRLTATYHQENQPCHLILKKPSKAIDFNYKEYQSPETRYCPAAVYEIVVENGKPKFQINAQNCIHCKTCDIKDMSQNIDWKPPHGGDGPNYSET
;
A
#
# COMPACT_ATOMS: atom_id res chain seq x y z
N MET A 1 -27.29 -12.25 -16.54
CA MET A 1 -26.00 -12.83 -16.15
C MET A 1 -26.02 -14.24 -16.70
N GLY A 2 -25.15 -14.59 -17.67
CA GLY A 2 -25.06 -15.99 -18.12
C GLY A 2 -24.68 -16.92 -16.97
N ASP A 3 -24.86 -18.24 -17.18
CA ASP A 3 -24.51 -19.31 -16.22
C ASP A 3 -23.01 -19.28 -15.86
N ARG A 4 -22.61 -18.35 -14.98
CA ARG A 4 -21.32 -18.37 -14.31
C ARG A 4 -21.40 -19.41 -13.20
N GLU A 5 -20.42 -20.29 -13.13
CA GLU A 5 -20.30 -21.20 -11.99
C GLU A 5 -20.26 -20.42 -10.69
N SER A 6 -21.00 -20.93 -9.69
CA SER A 6 -21.15 -20.27 -8.40
C SER A 6 -20.70 -21.20 -7.28
N ILE A 7 -19.78 -20.73 -6.45
CA ILE A 7 -19.35 -21.40 -5.22
C ILE A 7 -19.79 -20.55 -4.04
N SER A 8 -20.27 -21.18 -2.97
CA SER A 8 -20.74 -20.49 -1.76
C SER A 8 -19.87 -20.81 -0.56
N PHE A 9 -19.51 -19.77 0.18
CA PHE A 9 -18.75 -19.85 1.43
C PHE A 9 -19.52 -19.20 2.57
N ASP A 10 -19.12 -19.47 3.82
CA ASP A 10 -19.62 -18.71 4.95
C ASP A 10 -19.00 -17.31 4.97
N VAL A 11 -17.68 -17.24 4.74
CA VAL A 11 -16.93 -15.98 4.70
C VAL A 11 -16.01 -15.96 3.47
N LEU A 12 -16.09 -14.89 2.70
CA LEU A 12 -15.15 -14.58 1.63
C LEU A 12 -14.23 -13.44 2.07
N ILE A 13 -12.93 -13.55 1.83
CA ILE A 13 -11.93 -12.54 2.15
C ILE A 13 -11.23 -12.15 0.85
N VAL A 14 -11.27 -10.87 0.50
CA VAL A 14 -10.67 -10.33 -0.73
C VAL A 14 -9.32 -9.68 -0.39
N GLY A 15 -8.23 -10.39 -0.68
CA GLY A 15 -6.85 -9.97 -0.45
C GLY A 15 -6.15 -10.80 0.64
N ALA A 16 -5.04 -11.44 0.28
CA ALA A 16 -4.22 -12.25 1.18
C ALA A 16 -3.04 -11.45 1.78
N GLY A 17 -3.26 -10.18 2.09
CA GLY A 17 -2.35 -9.40 2.93
C GLY A 17 -2.51 -9.74 4.42
N PRO A 18 -1.70 -9.12 5.30
CA PRO A 18 -1.74 -9.42 6.74
C PRO A 18 -3.13 -9.27 7.38
N ALA A 19 -3.96 -8.31 6.93
CA ALA A 19 -5.33 -8.16 7.44
C ALA A 19 -6.24 -9.34 7.08
N GLY A 20 -6.25 -9.73 5.80
CA GLY A 20 -7.09 -10.82 5.31
C GLY A 20 -6.70 -12.15 5.94
N LEU A 21 -5.41 -12.47 5.95
CA LEU A 21 -4.90 -13.70 6.55
C LEU A 21 -5.12 -13.75 8.07
N SER A 22 -4.96 -12.63 8.78
CA SER A 22 -5.28 -12.55 10.22
C SER A 22 -6.76 -12.81 10.49
N THR A 23 -7.64 -12.28 9.64
CA THR A 23 -9.08 -12.52 9.72
C THR A 23 -9.38 -14.00 9.53
N ALA A 24 -8.80 -14.63 8.51
CA ALA A 24 -9.01 -16.04 8.20
C ALA A 24 -8.54 -16.98 9.34
N ILE A 25 -7.32 -16.76 9.85
CA ILE A 25 -6.76 -17.52 10.97
C ILE A 25 -7.67 -17.40 12.20
N ARG A 26 -8.03 -16.17 12.58
CA ARG A 26 -8.85 -15.93 13.77
C ARG A 26 -10.25 -16.52 13.64
N LEU A 27 -10.86 -16.46 12.45
CA LEU A 27 -12.15 -17.09 12.20
C LEU A 27 -12.08 -18.61 12.40
N LYS A 28 -11.05 -19.29 11.88
CA LYS A 28 -10.88 -20.74 12.11
C LYS A 28 -10.61 -21.08 13.57
N GLN A 29 -9.82 -20.28 14.27
CA GLN A 29 -9.59 -20.45 15.71
C GLN A 29 -10.88 -20.33 16.52
N ASN A 30 -11.74 -19.35 16.19
CA ASN A 30 -13.00 -19.12 16.88
C ASN A 30 -14.07 -20.14 16.50
N LYS A 31 -14.11 -20.58 15.24
CA LYS A 31 -15.13 -21.49 14.71
C LYS A 31 -14.56 -22.34 13.57
N PRO A 32 -13.94 -23.50 13.89
CA PRO A 32 -13.26 -24.36 12.90
C PRO A 32 -14.14 -24.83 11.75
N SER A 33 -15.45 -24.96 11.98
CA SER A 33 -16.44 -25.44 11.01
C SER A 33 -16.84 -24.42 9.93
N LEU A 34 -16.29 -23.21 9.93
CA LEU A 34 -16.62 -22.20 8.92
C LEU A 34 -15.94 -22.52 7.59
N GLU A 35 -16.70 -22.45 6.50
CA GLU A 35 -16.14 -22.46 5.15
C GLU A 35 -15.64 -21.07 4.79
N ILE A 36 -14.31 -20.91 4.72
CA ILE A 36 -13.63 -19.63 4.53
C ILE A 36 -12.79 -19.69 3.26
N CYS A 37 -13.04 -18.75 2.36
CA CYS A 37 -12.29 -18.56 1.13
C CYS A 37 -11.52 -17.24 1.19
N VAL A 38 -10.23 -17.27 0.88
CA VAL A 38 -9.38 -16.10 0.66
C VAL A 38 -8.98 -16.09 -0.81
N ILE A 39 -9.26 -15.01 -1.52
CA ILE A 39 -8.78 -14.81 -2.89
C ILE A 39 -7.70 -13.73 -2.93
N GLU A 40 -6.70 -13.91 -3.79
CA GLU A 40 -5.59 -12.97 -3.96
C GLU A 40 -5.26 -12.81 -5.44
N LYS A 41 -5.00 -11.57 -5.87
CA LYS A 41 -4.69 -11.26 -7.26
C LYS A 41 -3.34 -11.80 -7.69
N SER A 42 -2.33 -11.78 -6.82
CA SER A 42 -0.98 -12.24 -7.17
C SER A 42 -0.96 -13.73 -7.48
N ALA A 43 -0.14 -14.13 -8.46
CA ALA A 43 0.05 -15.54 -8.85
C ALA A 43 0.48 -16.45 -7.69
N GLN A 44 1.11 -15.87 -6.66
CA GLN A 44 1.46 -16.54 -5.41
C GLN A 44 1.30 -15.58 -4.24
N ILE A 45 1.00 -16.10 -3.04
CA ILE A 45 0.84 -15.26 -1.85
C ILE A 45 2.13 -14.46 -1.58
N GLY A 46 1.95 -13.16 -1.29
CA GLY A 46 3.05 -12.22 -1.07
C GLY A 46 3.60 -11.56 -2.34
N GLY A 47 3.24 -12.03 -3.54
CA GLY A 47 3.76 -11.49 -4.80
C GLY A 47 3.45 -10.01 -5.05
N HIS A 48 2.38 -9.48 -4.44
CA HIS A 48 1.98 -8.07 -4.56
C HIS A 48 2.27 -7.22 -3.30
N LEU A 49 3.01 -7.75 -2.32
CA LEU A 49 3.22 -7.08 -1.04
C LEU A 49 4.60 -6.43 -0.95
N VAL A 50 4.62 -5.13 -0.69
CA VAL A 50 5.86 -4.36 -0.50
C VAL A 50 5.71 -3.46 0.72
N SER A 51 6.72 -3.47 1.58
CA SER A 51 6.83 -2.54 2.71
C SER A 51 8.27 -2.47 3.21
N GLY A 52 8.68 -1.34 3.77
CA GLY A 52 9.93 -1.31 4.56
C GLY A 52 9.90 -2.32 5.72
N ALA A 53 8.73 -2.50 6.32
CA ALA A 53 8.37 -3.55 7.27
C ALA A 53 9.28 -3.71 8.52
N VAL A 54 9.12 -2.77 9.45
CA VAL A 54 9.39 -3.02 10.88
C VAL A 54 8.05 -3.33 11.55
N ILE A 55 7.85 -4.58 11.98
CA ILE A 55 6.58 -5.08 12.52
C ILE A 55 6.54 -5.02 14.06
N GLU A 56 5.41 -4.57 14.60
CA GLU A 56 5.05 -4.78 16.02
C GLU A 56 4.31 -6.12 16.14
N VAL A 57 4.81 -7.02 16.96
CA VAL A 57 4.37 -8.43 17.00
C VAL A 57 3.10 -8.69 17.79
N SER A 58 2.52 -7.68 18.44
CA SER A 58 1.36 -7.86 19.33
C SER A 58 0.14 -8.56 18.71
N ALA A 59 -0.10 -8.42 17.41
CA ALA A 59 -1.17 -9.15 16.73
C ALA A 59 -0.74 -10.60 16.40
N LEU A 60 0.53 -10.79 16.08
CA LEU A 60 1.12 -12.12 15.85
C LEU A 60 1.14 -12.94 17.13
N ASP A 61 1.42 -12.32 18.29
CA ASP A 61 1.36 -12.97 19.61
C ASP A 61 -0.03 -13.52 19.93
N ILE A 62 -1.10 -12.86 19.44
CA ILE A 62 -2.48 -13.33 19.60
C ILE A 62 -2.77 -14.51 18.67
N LEU A 63 -2.37 -14.39 17.40
CA LEU A 63 -2.71 -15.36 16.36
C LEU A 63 -1.87 -16.64 16.46
N ILE A 64 -0.57 -16.51 16.74
CA ILE A 64 0.40 -17.59 16.72
C ILE A 64 1.32 -17.44 17.95
N PRO A 65 0.86 -17.73 19.18
CA PRO A 65 1.61 -17.40 20.41
C PRO A 65 3.04 -17.96 20.51
N LYS A 66 3.38 -19.01 19.75
CA LYS A 66 4.71 -19.65 19.72
C LYS A 66 5.49 -19.38 18.41
N TRP A 67 5.14 -18.32 17.69
CA TRP A 67 5.77 -17.95 16.42
C TRP A 67 7.30 -17.79 16.53
N SER A 68 7.82 -17.39 17.70
CA SER A 68 9.25 -17.14 17.89
C SER A 68 10.11 -18.41 17.83
N THR A 69 9.54 -19.55 18.18
CA THR A 69 10.18 -20.88 18.14
C THR A 69 9.76 -21.71 16.91
N ASP A 70 8.87 -21.19 16.08
CA ASP A 70 8.38 -21.87 14.89
C ASP A 70 9.50 -21.95 13.83
N SER A 71 9.89 -23.17 13.45
CA SER A 71 10.95 -23.39 12.46
C SER A 71 10.57 -22.95 11.04
N SER A 72 9.27 -22.79 10.76
CA SER A 72 8.77 -22.33 9.47
C SER A 72 8.68 -20.80 9.36
N LYS A 73 8.92 -20.06 10.45
CA LYS A 73 8.88 -18.60 10.45
C LYS A 73 9.93 -18.02 9.49
N PRO A 74 9.64 -16.93 8.77
CA PRO A 74 10.60 -16.29 7.90
C PRO A 74 11.68 -15.58 8.74
N LEU A 75 12.68 -15.02 8.06
CA LEU A 75 13.64 -14.15 8.73
C LEU A 75 12.90 -12.96 9.38
N MET A 76 13.03 -12.88 10.70
CA MET A 76 12.53 -11.78 11.53
C MET A 76 13.70 -11.28 12.37
N GLU A 77 14.28 -10.16 11.97
CA GLU A 77 15.47 -9.59 12.61
C GLU A 77 15.06 -8.66 13.74
N PRO A 78 15.46 -8.91 15.01
CA PRO A 78 15.21 -7.97 16.08
C PRO A 78 15.84 -6.60 15.79
N VAL A 79 15.09 -5.51 16.01
CA VAL A 79 15.67 -4.18 15.94
C VAL A 79 16.54 -3.94 17.17
N THR A 80 17.81 -3.58 16.94
CA THR A 80 18.81 -3.37 17.99
C THR A 80 19.09 -1.89 18.23
N ARG A 81 18.84 -1.03 17.23
CA ARG A 81 19.15 0.40 17.30
C ARG A 81 18.26 1.21 16.38
N ASP A 82 17.75 2.34 16.87
CA ASP A 82 17.02 3.35 16.09
C ASP A 82 17.80 4.66 16.00
N ARG A 83 17.80 5.30 14.83
CA ARG A 83 18.32 6.66 14.62
C ARG A 83 17.42 7.48 13.71
N PHE A 84 17.25 8.75 14.04
CA PHE A 84 16.51 9.71 13.22
C PHE A 84 17.45 10.84 12.77
N TYR A 85 17.40 11.19 11.49
CA TYR A 85 18.30 12.19 10.91
C TYR A 85 17.55 13.29 10.14
N TYR A 86 18.12 14.49 10.17
CA TYR A 86 17.84 15.53 9.19
C TYR A 86 18.99 15.60 8.18
N PHE A 87 18.66 15.49 6.90
CA PHE A 87 19.65 15.55 5.82
C PHE A 87 19.62 16.93 5.15
N THR A 88 20.82 17.48 4.96
CA THR A 88 21.09 18.43 3.87
C THR A 88 21.74 17.66 2.73
N GLU A 89 21.99 18.29 1.59
CA GLU A 89 22.61 17.60 0.44
C GLU A 89 23.94 16.90 0.78
N LYS A 90 24.73 17.49 1.70
CA LYS A 90 26.10 17.02 2.00
C LYS A 90 26.29 16.49 3.41
N LYS A 91 25.39 16.79 4.34
CA LYS A 91 25.56 16.51 5.78
C LYS A 91 24.31 15.86 6.35
N SER A 92 24.54 14.94 7.27
CA SER A 92 23.51 14.37 8.15
C SER A 92 23.64 14.94 9.55
N TYR A 93 22.52 15.31 10.13
CA TYR A 93 22.41 15.77 11.51
C TYR A 93 21.52 14.79 12.25
N GLN A 94 22.05 14.14 13.28
CA GLN A 94 21.24 13.26 14.09
C GLN A 94 20.30 14.09 14.97
N LEU A 95 19.01 13.78 14.89
CA LEU A 95 17.98 14.35 15.74
C LEU A 95 17.61 13.34 16.85
N PRO A 96 16.96 13.79 17.93
CA PRO A 96 16.33 12.87 18.88
C PRO A 96 15.34 11.97 18.16
N THR A 97 15.42 10.66 18.38
CA THR A 97 14.48 9.70 17.82
C THR A 97 13.10 9.93 18.45
N PRO A 98 12.04 10.21 17.66
CA PRO A 98 10.70 10.37 18.19
C PRO A 98 10.22 9.10 18.91
N PRO A 99 9.44 9.19 20.00
CA PRO A 99 8.90 8.03 20.69
C PRO A 99 8.10 7.07 19.78
N GLN A 100 7.46 7.61 18.74
CA GLN A 100 6.73 6.85 17.73
C GLN A 100 7.65 5.97 16.86
N MET A 101 8.94 6.32 16.75
CA MET A 101 9.95 5.55 16.02
C MET A 101 10.82 4.70 16.94
N ASN A 102 10.41 4.49 18.20
CA ASN A 102 11.04 3.50 19.06
C ASN A 102 10.65 2.09 18.60
N ASN A 103 11.64 1.29 18.23
CA ASN A 103 11.44 -0.05 17.72
C ASN A 103 11.93 -1.16 18.65
N HIS A 104 12.14 -0.87 19.93
CA HIS A 104 12.39 -1.93 20.92
C HIS A 104 11.27 -2.98 20.89
N GLY A 105 11.66 -4.26 20.82
CA GLY A 105 10.73 -5.39 20.72
C GLY A 105 10.13 -5.63 19.33
N ASN A 106 10.51 -4.85 18.32
CA ASN A 106 10.02 -5.00 16.95
C ASN A 106 11.04 -5.73 16.07
N PHE A 107 10.56 -6.18 14.92
CA PHE A 107 11.35 -7.00 14.00
C PHE A 107 11.34 -6.43 12.58
N ILE A 108 12.47 -6.48 11.89
CA ILE A 108 12.57 -6.21 10.45
C ILE A 108 12.20 -7.50 9.71
N ILE A 109 11.31 -7.41 8.73
CA ILE A 109 10.81 -8.57 7.97
C ILE A 109 10.75 -8.28 6.46
N SER A 110 10.64 -9.33 5.64
CA SER A 110 10.01 -9.21 4.32
C SER A 110 8.51 -9.40 4.48
N LEU A 111 7.71 -8.44 4.00
CA LEU A 111 6.25 -8.54 4.07
C LEU A 111 5.71 -9.66 3.16
N SER A 112 6.38 -9.85 2.02
CA SER A 112 6.11 -10.95 1.08
C SER A 112 6.26 -12.31 1.75
N GLN A 113 7.38 -12.55 2.43
CA GLN A 113 7.65 -13.81 3.13
C GLN A 113 6.78 -13.98 4.37
N PHE A 114 6.54 -12.91 5.12
CA PHE A 114 5.65 -12.92 6.27
C PHE A 114 4.21 -13.30 5.92
N SER A 115 3.70 -12.83 4.79
CA SER A 115 2.34 -13.19 4.37
C SER A 115 2.24 -14.63 3.86
N ARG A 116 3.30 -15.18 3.25
CA ARG A 116 3.36 -16.63 2.95
C ARG A 116 3.33 -17.47 4.22
N TYR A 117 4.04 -17.06 5.25
CA TYR A 117 4.01 -17.71 6.56
C TYR A 117 2.61 -17.70 7.19
N LEU A 118 1.92 -16.54 7.18
CA LEU A 118 0.54 -16.45 7.64
C LEU A 118 -0.42 -17.31 6.80
N ALA A 119 -0.21 -17.39 5.48
CA ALA A 119 -1.03 -18.21 4.59
C ALA A 119 -0.86 -19.70 4.88
N HIS A 120 0.37 -20.21 5.02
CA HIS A 120 0.59 -21.61 5.42
C HIS A 120 -0.09 -21.93 6.76
N HIS A 121 -0.05 -21.00 7.72
CA HIS A 121 -0.75 -21.19 8.99
C HIS A 121 -2.28 -21.24 8.80
N ALA A 122 -2.83 -20.35 7.98
CA ALA A 122 -4.26 -20.34 7.66
C ALA A 122 -4.71 -21.62 6.93
N GLU A 123 -3.94 -22.10 5.95
CA GLU A 123 -4.18 -23.35 5.24
C GLU A 123 -4.14 -24.55 6.19
N SER A 124 -3.21 -24.57 7.15
CA SER A 124 -3.14 -25.62 8.18
C SER A 124 -4.40 -25.68 9.08
N LEU A 125 -5.15 -24.59 9.14
CA LEU A 125 -6.44 -24.49 9.84
C LEU A 125 -7.65 -24.77 8.92
N GLY A 126 -7.41 -25.17 7.67
CA GLY A 126 -8.45 -25.50 6.68
C GLY A 126 -9.07 -24.29 5.99
N VAL A 127 -8.36 -23.15 5.91
CA VAL A 127 -8.76 -22.03 5.05
C VAL A 127 -8.44 -22.38 3.59
N GLN A 128 -9.38 -22.11 2.68
CA GLN A 128 -9.15 -22.25 1.25
C GLN A 128 -8.55 -20.95 0.71
N ILE A 129 -7.31 -20.98 0.21
CA ILE A 129 -6.61 -19.81 -0.32
C ILE A 129 -6.37 -19.98 -1.81
N PHE A 130 -6.84 -19.02 -2.60
CA PHE A 130 -6.75 -19.02 -4.05
C PHE A 130 -5.94 -17.81 -4.55
N PRO A 131 -4.61 -17.94 -4.70
CA PRO A 131 -3.81 -16.96 -5.42
C PRO A 131 -4.15 -17.00 -6.93
N GLY A 132 -3.91 -15.89 -7.63
CA GLY A 132 -4.23 -15.75 -9.05
C GLY A 132 -5.70 -15.46 -9.33
N PHE A 133 -6.51 -15.10 -8.34
CA PHE A 133 -7.93 -14.76 -8.51
C PHE A 133 -8.21 -13.32 -8.11
N SER A 134 -8.54 -12.49 -9.10
CA SER A 134 -8.93 -11.09 -8.91
C SER A 134 -10.43 -10.93 -8.72
N ALA A 135 -10.87 -10.29 -7.63
CA ALA A 135 -12.24 -9.79 -7.49
C ALA A 135 -12.45 -8.55 -8.38
N VAL A 136 -13.28 -8.66 -9.41
CA VAL A 136 -13.49 -7.56 -10.38
C VAL A 136 -14.74 -6.74 -10.07
N SER A 137 -15.76 -7.33 -9.44
CA SER A 137 -16.99 -6.63 -9.08
C SER A 137 -17.70 -7.29 -7.91
N ALA A 138 -18.53 -6.52 -7.20
CA ALA A 138 -19.35 -7.02 -6.10
C ALA A 138 -20.66 -7.61 -6.63
N ILE A 139 -21.10 -8.70 -6.00
CA ILE A 139 -22.47 -9.20 -6.17
C ILE A 139 -23.32 -8.54 -5.09
N ILE A 140 -24.25 -7.67 -5.50
CA ILE A 140 -25.15 -6.96 -4.59
C ILE A 140 -26.59 -7.35 -4.90
N GLU A 141 -27.30 -7.83 -3.88
CA GLU A 141 -28.70 -8.24 -3.98
C GLU A 141 -29.50 -7.55 -2.88
N LYS A 142 -30.61 -6.90 -3.24
CA LYS A 142 -31.49 -6.20 -2.28
C LYS A 142 -30.72 -5.25 -1.34
N GLY A 143 -29.72 -4.55 -1.86
CA GLY A 143 -28.88 -3.62 -1.10
C GLY A 143 -27.89 -4.28 -0.13
N LYS A 144 -27.61 -5.58 -0.28
CA LYS A 144 -26.65 -6.33 0.53
C LYS A 144 -25.56 -6.94 -0.34
N MET A 145 -24.31 -6.87 0.11
CA MET A 145 -23.21 -7.61 -0.51
C MET A 145 -23.36 -9.11 -0.26
N CYS A 146 -23.34 -9.89 -1.34
CA CYS A 146 -23.54 -11.34 -1.34
C CYS A 146 -22.33 -12.12 -1.88
N GLY A 147 -21.24 -11.43 -2.26
CA GLY A 147 -20.07 -12.06 -2.87
C GLY A 147 -19.35 -11.15 -3.85
N VAL A 148 -18.52 -11.77 -4.70
CA VAL A 148 -17.80 -11.10 -5.79
C VAL A 148 -17.85 -11.95 -7.07
N LEU A 149 -17.66 -11.30 -8.21
CA LEU A 149 -17.29 -11.97 -9.45
C LEU A 149 -15.76 -11.93 -9.60
N THR A 150 -15.16 -13.03 -10.04
CA THR A 150 -13.77 -13.02 -10.49
C THR A 150 -13.68 -12.56 -11.95
N GLY A 151 -12.48 -12.16 -12.37
CA GLY A 151 -12.22 -11.77 -13.76
C GLY A 151 -12.42 -12.92 -14.74
N ASP A 152 -12.88 -12.58 -15.95
CA ASP A 152 -12.89 -13.50 -17.09
C ASP A 152 -11.44 -13.68 -17.58
N MET A 153 -11.13 -14.87 -18.09
CA MET A 153 -9.83 -15.20 -18.69
C MET A 153 -10.00 -15.38 -20.20
N GLY A 154 -8.93 -15.19 -20.97
CA GLY A 154 -8.95 -15.39 -22.42
C GLY A 154 -9.80 -14.36 -23.18
N VAL A 155 -9.94 -13.15 -22.64
CA VAL A 155 -10.48 -11.99 -23.35
C VAL A 155 -9.35 -11.18 -23.97
N ASP A 156 -9.54 -10.72 -25.20
CA ASP A 156 -8.56 -9.91 -25.93
C ASP A 156 -8.56 -8.44 -25.48
N GLU A 157 -7.68 -7.62 -26.05
CA GLU A 157 -7.58 -6.18 -25.76
C GLU A 157 -8.89 -5.38 -25.95
N ASN A 158 -9.80 -5.86 -26.80
CA ASN A 158 -11.09 -5.26 -27.10
C ASN A 158 -12.22 -5.82 -26.21
N GLY A 159 -11.90 -6.78 -25.33
CA GLY A 159 -12.86 -7.48 -24.49
C GLY A 159 -13.66 -8.56 -25.22
N LEU A 160 -13.23 -8.96 -26.42
CA LEU A 160 -13.83 -10.06 -27.16
C LEU A 160 -13.29 -11.39 -26.62
N LYS A 161 -14.15 -12.42 -26.69
CA LYS A 161 -13.82 -13.77 -26.21
C LYS A 161 -12.91 -14.45 -27.22
N GLY A 162 -11.70 -14.81 -26.81
CA GLY A 162 -10.79 -15.64 -27.60
C GLY A 162 -11.06 -17.13 -27.42
N ASP A 163 -10.22 -17.95 -28.07
CA ASP A 163 -10.36 -19.42 -28.09
C ASP A 163 -10.25 -20.08 -26.70
N ASN A 164 -9.52 -19.44 -25.78
CA ASN A 164 -9.32 -19.90 -24.40
C ASN A 164 -10.23 -19.14 -23.40
N TYR A 165 -11.34 -18.57 -23.86
CA TYR A 165 -12.24 -17.81 -23.00
C TYR A 165 -12.80 -18.69 -21.86
N GLN A 166 -12.65 -18.21 -20.63
CA GLN A 166 -13.29 -18.80 -19.47
C GLN A 166 -14.01 -17.69 -18.69
N PRO A 167 -15.33 -17.82 -18.45
CA PRO A 167 -16.06 -16.84 -17.66
C PRO A 167 -15.56 -16.89 -16.22
N GLY A 168 -15.39 -15.71 -15.61
CA GLY A 168 -15.05 -15.63 -14.19
C GLY A 168 -16.16 -16.19 -13.31
N MET A 169 -15.78 -16.70 -12.15
CA MET A 169 -16.66 -17.40 -11.21
C MET A 169 -17.41 -16.41 -10.30
N ALA A 170 -18.60 -16.82 -9.84
CA ALA A 170 -19.32 -16.14 -8.78
C ALA A 170 -18.96 -16.76 -7.42
N LEU A 171 -18.22 -16.02 -6.60
CA LEU A 171 -17.88 -16.43 -5.24
C LEU A 171 -18.85 -15.76 -4.28
N ARG A 172 -19.85 -16.53 -3.83
CA ARG A 172 -20.89 -16.05 -2.91
C ARG A 172 -20.49 -16.28 -1.46
N ALA A 173 -20.88 -15.35 -0.59
CA ALA A 173 -20.69 -15.49 0.85
C ALA A 173 -21.76 -14.78 1.66
N LYS A 174 -21.99 -15.25 2.89
CA LYS A 174 -22.87 -14.57 3.86
C LYS A 174 -22.24 -13.26 4.33
N THR A 175 -20.91 -13.21 4.38
CA THR A 175 -20.12 -12.04 4.72
C THR A 175 -18.87 -11.98 3.84
N THR A 176 -18.59 -10.82 3.29
CA THR A 176 -17.35 -10.55 2.56
C THR A 176 -16.49 -9.53 3.30
N VAL A 177 -15.21 -9.86 3.53
CA VAL A 177 -14.23 -8.97 4.15
C VAL A 177 -13.33 -8.39 3.06
N LEU A 178 -13.28 -7.06 2.96
CA LEU A 178 -12.42 -6.37 2.00
C LEU A 178 -11.07 -6.05 2.65
N ALA A 179 -10.02 -6.70 2.14
CA ALA A 179 -8.65 -6.62 2.62
C ALA A 179 -7.65 -6.27 1.50
N GLU A 180 -8.10 -5.58 0.44
CA GLU A 180 -7.32 -5.23 -0.76
C GLU A 180 -6.11 -4.31 -0.48
N GLY A 181 -6.03 -3.74 0.72
CA GLY A 181 -5.02 -2.77 1.11
C GLY A 181 -5.31 -1.36 0.59
N ALA A 182 -4.26 -0.53 0.53
CA ALA A 182 -4.41 0.88 0.16
C ALA A 182 -5.03 1.03 -1.24
N ARG A 183 -6.10 1.85 -1.32
CA ARG A 183 -6.86 2.13 -2.54
C ARG A 183 -7.30 0.85 -3.27
N GLY A 184 -7.93 -0.07 -2.54
CA GLY A 184 -8.63 -1.23 -3.10
C GLY A 184 -9.68 -0.81 -4.13
N SER A 185 -9.78 -1.50 -5.26
CA SER A 185 -10.70 -1.11 -6.33
C SER A 185 -12.13 -1.40 -5.95
N LEU A 186 -12.37 -2.60 -5.40
CA LEU A 186 -13.69 -2.98 -4.94
C LEU A 186 -14.09 -2.17 -3.71
N THR A 187 -13.14 -1.91 -2.81
CA THR A 187 -13.32 -1.06 -1.63
C THR A 187 -13.71 0.36 -2.04
N LYS A 188 -13.07 0.93 -3.07
CA LYS A 188 -13.43 2.26 -3.62
C LYS A 188 -14.87 2.27 -4.10
N ASP A 189 -15.23 1.31 -4.94
CA ASP A 189 -16.58 1.23 -5.53
C ASP A 189 -17.66 1.03 -4.45
N LEU A 190 -17.38 0.17 -3.46
CA LEU A 190 -18.30 -0.12 -2.36
C LEU A 190 -18.40 1.01 -1.33
N THR A 191 -17.31 1.75 -1.10
CA THR A 191 -17.33 2.97 -0.27
C THR A 191 -18.32 3.97 -0.85
N GLN A 192 -18.31 4.18 -2.17
CA GLN A 192 -19.26 5.07 -2.84
C GLN A 192 -20.69 4.50 -2.82
N HIS A 193 -20.87 3.23 -3.15
CA HIS A 193 -22.18 2.58 -3.21
C HIS A 193 -22.93 2.65 -1.86
N PHE A 194 -22.23 2.34 -0.76
CA PHE A 194 -22.80 2.35 0.59
C PHE A 194 -22.60 3.67 1.35
N LYS A 195 -21.98 4.68 0.71
CA LYS A 195 -21.67 5.99 1.30
C LYS A 195 -20.89 5.89 2.61
N LEU A 196 -19.90 5.00 2.65
CA LEU A 196 -19.17 4.67 3.89
C LEU A 196 -18.32 5.85 4.38
N ASP A 197 -17.94 6.76 3.50
CA ASP A 197 -17.09 7.91 3.79
C ASP A 197 -17.86 9.20 4.11
N GLN A 198 -19.20 9.19 4.11
CA GLN A 198 -20.04 10.39 4.27
C GLN A 198 -19.79 11.16 5.58
N ASN A 199 -19.28 10.47 6.61
CA ASN A 199 -19.01 11.03 7.94
C ASN A 199 -17.50 11.05 8.29
N SER A 200 -16.62 10.93 7.29
CA SER A 200 -15.18 10.95 7.44
C SER A 200 -14.52 11.98 6.52
N GLN A 201 -13.28 12.36 6.81
CA GLN A 201 -12.46 13.16 5.89
C GLN A 201 -11.99 12.29 4.72
N PRO A 202 -11.62 12.88 3.56
CA PRO A 202 -11.01 12.12 2.48
C PRO A 202 -9.75 11.41 2.99
N GLN A 203 -9.49 10.21 2.47
CA GLN A 203 -8.22 9.54 2.70
C GLN A 203 -7.10 10.29 1.98
N THR A 204 -5.98 10.50 2.66
CA THR A 204 -4.73 10.96 2.05
C THR A 204 -3.76 9.80 1.94
N TYR A 205 -2.79 9.92 1.05
CA TYR A 205 -1.89 8.84 0.69
C TYR A 205 -0.47 9.36 0.49
N ALA A 206 0.48 8.44 0.53
CA ALA A 206 1.84 8.63 0.04
C ALA A 206 2.20 7.49 -0.90
N ILE A 207 3.19 7.71 -1.76
CA ILE A 207 3.86 6.65 -2.51
C ILE A 207 5.15 6.27 -1.80
N GLY A 208 5.29 4.99 -1.46
CA GLY A 208 6.51 4.41 -0.91
C GLY A 208 7.28 3.63 -1.97
N PHE A 209 8.59 3.82 -2.00
CA PHE A 209 9.55 3.05 -2.80
C PHE A 209 10.40 2.18 -1.88
N LYS A 210 10.76 0.99 -2.35
CA LYS A 210 11.69 0.09 -1.66
C LYS A 210 12.65 -0.52 -2.68
N GLU A 211 13.90 -0.60 -2.28
CA GLU A 211 14.89 -1.50 -2.86
C GLU A 211 15.46 -2.40 -1.76
N VAL A 212 15.87 -3.62 -2.16
CA VAL A 212 16.70 -4.49 -1.32
C VAL A 212 18.09 -4.53 -1.92
N TRP A 213 19.09 -4.43 -1.06
CA TRP A 213 20.50 -4.45 -1.42
C TRP A 213 21.27 -5.46 -0.58
N GLU A 214 22.22 -6.13 -1.22
CA GLU A 214 23.33 -6.81 -0.56
C GLU A 214 24.49 -5.82 -0.45
N ILE A 215 25.02 -5.62 0.77
CA ILE A 215 26.09 -4.65 1.05
C ILE A 215 27.29 -5.33 1.69
N SER A 216 28.44 -4.65 1.73
CA SER A 216 29.63 -5.22 2.37
C SER A 216 29.41 -5.48 3.88
N LYS A 217 29.88 -6.63 4.38
CA LYS A 217 29.87 -6.99 5.80
C LYS A 217 30.43 -5.90 6.71
N ALA A 218 31.48 -5.20 6.27
CA ALA A 218 32.12 -4.12 7.04
C ALA A 218 31.22 -2.89 7.28
N LYS A 219 30.16 -2.71 6.47
CA LYS A 219 29.18 -1.62 6.62
C LYS A 219 27.84 -2.09 7.18
N HIS A 220 27.59 -3.40 7.19
CA HIS A 220 26.34 -3.97 7.67
C HIS A 220 26.30 -3.97 9.21
N GLN A 221 25.19 -3.51 9.78
CA GLN A 221 24.95 -3.45 11.22
C GLN A 221 23.60 -4.10 11.51
N LYS A 222 23.60 -5.42 11.72
CA LYS A 222 22.39 -6.22 11.90
C LYS A 222 21.44 -5.64 12.96
N GLY A 223 20.17 -5.47 12.60
CA GLY A 223 19.13 -4.88 13.46
C GLY A 223 19.15 -3.35 13.56
N HIS A 224 20.08 -2.66 12.90
CA HIS A 224 20.09 -1.19 12.89
C HIS A 224 19.03 -0.66 11.93
N VAL A 225 18.18 0.22 12.46
CA VAL A 225 17.13 0.95 11.75
C VAL A 225 17.42 2.44 11.82
N TRP A 226 17.30 3.12 10.69
CA TRP A 226 17.29 4.57 10.68
C TRP A 226 16.36 5.18 9.64
N HIS A 227 15.93 6.40 9.93
CA HIS A 227 15.05 7.20 9.10
C HIS A 227 15.63 8.59 8.90
N SER A 228 15.27 9.24 7.79
CA SER A 228 15.64 10.63 7.58
C SER A 228 14.53 11.47 6.99
N ILE A 229 14.60 12.77 7.25
CA ILE A 229 13.78 13.83 6.65
C ILE A 229 14.70 14.91 6.04
N GLY A 230 14.11 15.83 5.27
CA GLY A 230 14.85 16.90 4.60
C GLY A 230 15.23 16.50 3.18
N TRP A 231 16.49 16.73 2.81
CA TRP A 231 16.98 16.50 1.45
C TRP A 231 16.76 15.04 0.99
N PRO A 232 16.36 14.80 -0.28
CA PRO A 232 16.26 15.77 -1.39
C PRO A 232 14.91 16.49 -1.55
N LEU A 233 13.98 16.31 -0.61
CA LEU A 233 12.70 17.02 -0.68
C LEU A 233 12.83 18.49 -0.32
N GLU A 234 12.01 19.32 -0.95
CA GLU A 234 11.76 20.68 -0.52
C GLU A 234 10.98 20.68 0.81
N GLN A 235 11.16 21.72 1.62
CA GLN A 235 10.56 21.78 2.96
C GLN A 235 9.02 21.76 2.97
N LYS A 236 8.36 22.10 1.85
CA LYS A 236 6.90 22.07 1.75
C LYS A 236 6.35 20.68 1.42
N THR A 237 7.17 19.77 0.92
CA THR A 237 6.73 18.43 0.50
C THR A 237 6.94 17.46 1.66
N TYR A 238 5.86 16.77 2.05
CA TYR A 238 5.95 15.73 3.08
C TYR A 238 6.62 14.47 2.53
N GLY A 239 7.54 13.92 3.30
CA GLY A 239 8.18 12.65 2.99
C GLY A 239 9.45 12.41 3.80
N GLY A 240 10.06 11.27 3.55
CA GLY A 240 11.28 10.85 4.26
C GLY A 240 11.76 9.48 3.82
N SER A 241 12.91 9.08 4.34
CA SER A 241 13.55 7.81 4.02
C SER A 241 13.47 6.81 5.17
N PHE A 242 13.70 5.55 4.81
CA PHE A 242 13.98 4.49 5.77
C PHE A 242 15.11 3.60 5.27
N VAL A 243 15.94 3.10 6.19
CA VAL A 243 17.00 2.14 5.92
C VAL A 243 17.14 1.16 7.07
N TYR A 244 16.96 -0.13 6.77
CA TYR A 244 16.92 -1.22 7.74
C TYR A 244 17.93 -2.30 7.39
N HIS A 245 18.80 -2.64 8.34
CA HIS A 245 19.80 -3.69 8.19
C HIS A 245 19.29 -5.00 8.78
N TYR A 246 19.20 -6.05 7.98
CA TYR A 246 18.65 -7.33 8.40
C TYR A 246 19.35 -8.52 7.73
N GLY A 247 19.19 -9.70 8.31
CA GLY A 247 19.77 -10.93 7.77
C GLY A 247 21.29 -10.85 7.62
N GLU A 248 21.81 -11.65 6.71
CA GLU A 248 23.24 -11.63 6.37
C GLU A 248 23.47 -10.64 5.23
N GLN A 249 23.97 -9.44 5.57
CA GLN A 249 24.35 -8.39 4.61
C GLN A 249 23.21 -7.75 3.80
N LYS A 250 21.94 -7.97 4.15
CA LYS A 250 20.81 -7.32 3.48
C LYS A 250 20.49 -5.95 4.07
N LEU A 251 20.06 -5.07 3.18
CA LEU A 251 19.63 -3.72 3.48
C LEU A 251 18.32 -3.42 2.74
N ALA A 252 17.27 -3.07 3.48
CA ALA A 252 16.05 -2.52 2.90
C ALA A 252 16.18 -1.00 2.95
N ILE A 253 16.16 -0.35 1.79
CA ILE A 253 16.28 1.11 1.65
C ILE A 253 15.09 1.63 0.86
N GLY A 254 14.51 2.74 1.31
CA GLY A 254 13.34 3.28 0.65
C GLY A 254 13.04 4.71 1.01
N TYR A 255 12.03 5.24 0.33
CA TYR A 255 11.61 6.63 0.44
C TYR A 255 10.10 6.74 0.29
N VAL A 256 9.48 7.62 1.06
CA VAL A 256 8.04 7.87 1.09
C VAL A 256 7.80 9.33 0.79
N ILE A 257 6.83 9.61 -0.09
CA ILE A 257 6.47 10.97 -0.50
C ILE A 257 4.95 11.09 -0.45
N GLY A 258 4.46 12.04 0.34
CA GLY A 258 3.04 12.39 0.42
C GLY A 258 2.52 12.76 -0.96
N LEU A 259 1.40 12.17 -1.38
CA LEU A 259 0.78 12.46 -2.67
C LEU A 259 0.03 13.80 -2.65
N ASP A 260 0.09 14.57 -1.57
CA ASP A 260 -0.38 15.95 -1.45
C ASP A 260 0.64 17.01 -1.93
N TYR A 261 1.67 16.62 -2.70
CA TYR A 261 2.63 17.58 -3.26
C TYR A 261 2.02 18.46 -4.36
N ASP A 262 2.47 19.72 -4.41
CA ASP A 262 1.91 20.77 -5.27
C ASP A 262 2.55 20.85 -6.67
N ASN A 263 3.86 20.58 -6.77
CA ASN A 263 4.63 20.74 -8.00
C ASN A 263 4.40 19.57 -8.98
N PRO A 264 3.79 19.80 -10.17
CA PRO A 264 3.52 18.74 -11.14
C PRO A 264 4.77 18.16 -11.80
N TYR A 265 5.92 18.83 -11.69
CA TYR A 265 7.21 18.34 -12.18
C TYR A 265 7.95 17.44 -11.18
N LEU A 266 7.46 17.30 -9.95
CA LEU A 266 8.05 16.39 -8.98
C LEU A 266 7.91 14.95 -9.48
N ASN A 267 9.05 14.26 -9.55
CA ASN A 267 9.13 12.84 -9.85
C ASN A 267 9.52 12.08 -8.58
N PRO A 268 8.58 11.38 -7.91
CA PRO A 268 8.83 10.65 -6.68
C PRO A 268 9.91 9.56 -6.81
N TYR A 269 10.02 8.92 -7.98
CA TYR A 269 11.05 7.92 -8.25
C TYR A 269 12.44 8.56 -8.27
N GLU A 270 12.59 9.69 -8.96
CA GLU A 270 13.87 10.41 -9.05
C GLU A 270 14.30 10.99 -7.71
N VAL A 271 13.36 11.45 -6.87
CA VAL A 271 13.65 11.86 -5.48
C VAL A 271 14.25 10.70 -4.69
N PHE A 272 13.70 9.49 -4.82
CA PHE A 272 14.26 8.30 -4.19
C PHE A 272 15.66 7.94 -4.73
N GLN A 273 15.86 8.00 -6.06
CA GLN A 273 17.18 7.77 -6.64
C GLN A 273 18.18 8.82 -6.14
N GLN A 274 17.82 10.10 -6.13
CA GLN A 274 18.65 11.20 -5.64
C GLN A 274 19.01 11.02 -4.16
N PHE A 275 18.09 10.56 -3.31
CA PHE A 275 18.36 10.28 -1.90
C PHE A 275 19.56 9.33 -1.71
N LYS A 276 19.70 8.31 -2.56
CA LYS A 276 20.81 7.36 -2.51
C LYS A 276 22.17 8.00 -2.81
N LEU A 277 22.20 9.20 -3.40
CA LEU A 277 23.42 9.98 -3.64
C LEU A 277 23.92 10.74 -2.41
N HIS A 278 23.14 10.82 -1.33
CA HIS A 278 23.63 11.42 -0.08
C HIS A 278 24.89 10.65 0.41
N PRO A 279 25.94 11.32 0.94
CA PRO A 279 27.20 10.67 1.30
C PRO A 279 27.06 9.47 2.24
N MET A 280 26.10 9.53 3.17
CA MET A 280 25.80 8.42 4.09
C MET A 280 25.29 7.18 3.35
N CYS A 281 24.40 7.38 2.37
CA CYS A 281 23.85 6.29 1.54
C CYS A 281 24.90 5.74 0.57
N LYS A 282 25.66 6.60 -0.13
CA LYS A 282 26.73 6.14 -1.04
C LYS A 282 27.79 5.32 -0.30
N SER A 283 28.17 5.74 0.91
CA SER A 283 29.13 5.00 1.74
C SER A 283 28.63 3.60 2.10
N LEU A 284 27.33 3.48 2.34
CA LEU A 284 26.67 2.23 2.70
C LEU A 284 26.50 1.28 1.50
N LEU A 285 26.11 1.83 0.35
CA LEU A 285 25.82 1.10 -0.88
C LEU A 285 27.06 0.85 -1.76
N LYS A 286 28.23 1.35 -1.36
CA LYS A 286 29.47 1.22 -2.14
C LYS A 286 29.80 -0.25 -2.38
N LYS A 287 29.93 -0.64 -3.66
CA LYS A 287 30.11 -2.04 -4.11
C LYS A 287 28.97 -2.99 -3.69
N GLY A 288 27.82 -2.44 -3.31
CA GLY A 288 26.62 -3.22 -3.04
C GLY A 288 25.94 -3.67 -4.35
N LYS A 289 25.07 -4.65 -4.23
CA LYS A 289 24.25 -5.18 -5.32
C LYS A 289 22.78 -4.97 -4.99
N ARG A 290 22.05 -4.26 -5.86
CA ARG A 290 20.60 -4.14 -5.76
C ARG A 290 19.94 -5.44 -6.23
N THR A 291 19.09 -6.04 -5.42
CA THR A 291 18.45 -7.33 -5.70
C THR A 291 16.96 -7.25 -5.94
N ALA A 292 16.27 -6.23 -5.39
CA ALA A 292 14.84 -6.05 -5.58
C ALA A 292 14.45 -4.57 -5.68
N TYR A 293 13.30 -4.31 -6.30
CA TYR A 293 12.62 -3.01 -6.34
C TYR A 293 11.11 -3.22 -6.17
N GLY A 294 10.42 -2.26 -5.58
CA GLY A 294 8.96 -2.22 -5.53
C GLY A 294 8.44 -0.86 -5.08
N ALA A 295 7.18 -0.58 -5.36
CA ALA A 295 6.52 0.63 -4.89
C ALA A 295 5.03 0.39 -4.63
N ARG A 296 4.48 1.08 -3.62
CA ARG A 296 3.07 0.98 -3.25
C ARG A 296 2.60 2.26 -2.60
N ALA A 297 1.37 2.66 -2.93
CA ALA A 297 0.68 3.66 -2.16
C ALA A 297 0.41 3.14 -0.74
N LEU A 298 0.49 4.03 0.24
CA LEU A 298 0.10 3.81 1.63
C LEU A 298 -0.82 4.94 2.07
N THR A 299 -1.74 4.65 2.99
CA THR A 299 -2.69 5.62 3.53
C THR A 299 -2.03 6.47 4.61
N GLU A 300 -2.34 7.75 4.68
CA GLU A 300 -1.78 8.70 5.65
C GLU A 300 -2.83 9.54 6.39
N GLY A 301 -4.11 9.40 6.06
CA GLY A 301 -5.21 10.19 6.64
C GLY A 301 -5.60 9.77 8.06
N GLY A 302 -5.23 8.55 8.46
CA GLY A 302 -5.35 8.10 9.85
C GLY A 302 -6.77 8.21 10.41
N TRP A 303 -6.89 8.67 11.67
CA TRP A 303 -8.15 8.68 12.42
C TRP A 303 -9.28 9.45 11.73
N GLN A 304 -8.97 10.60 11.13
CA GLN A 304 -9.95 11.47 10.49
C GLN A 304 -10.59 10.83 9.26
N SER A 305 -9.85 9.95 8.58
CA SER A 305 -10.24 9.34 7.32
C SER A 305 -10.69 7.89 7.46
N LEU A 306 -10.94 7.41 8.69
CA LEU A 306 -11.56 6.09 8.92
C LEU A 306 -13.04 6.13 8.51
N PRO A 307 -13.46 5.42 7.43
CA PRO A 307 -14.85 5.39 7.01
C PRO A 307 -15.70 4.55 7.97
N GLN A 308 -16.98 4.41 7.68
CA GLN A 308 -17.83 3.37 8.25
C GLN A 308 -17.25 1.99 7.87
N LEU A 309 -16.89 1.18 8.87
CA LEU A 309 -16.11 -0.05 8.66
C LEU A 309 -16.96 -1.31 8.42
N GLU A 310 -18.27 -1.23 8.61
CA GLU A 310 -19.22 -2.33 8.41
C GLU A 310 -20.45 -1.87 7.62
N PHE A 311 -20.94 -2.73 6.74
CA PHE A 311 -22.11 -2.48 5.88
C PHE A 311 -22.87 -3.78 5.61
N PRO A 312 -24.08 -3.73 5.02
CA PRO A 312 -24.86 -4.94 4.78
C PRO A 312 -24.09 -5.98 3.95
N GLY A 313 -23.68 -7.07 4.61
CA GLY A 313 -22.98 -8.19 3.97
C GLY A 313 -21.45 -8.06 3.91
N GLY A 314 -20.84 -7.00 4.43
CA GLY A 314 -19.38 -6.88 4.40
C GLY A 314 -18.72 -5.94 5.41
N LEU A 315 -17.40 -6.06 5.50
CA LEU A 315 -16.53 -5.32 6.43
C LEU A 315 -15.27 -4.82 5.71
N LEU A 316 -14.69 -3.72 6.19
CA LEU A 316 -13.39 -3.20 5.75
C LEU A 316 -12.31 -3.47 6.81
N VAL A 317 -11.16 -4.02 6.40
CA VAL A 317 -10.02 -4.28 7.31
C VAL A 317 -8.71 -3.70 6.78
N GLY A 318 -7.77 -3.43 7.68
CA GLY A 318 -6.42 -2.97 7.36
C GLY A 318 -6.35 -1.70 6.54
N CYS A 319 -5.41 -1.63 5.59
CA CYS A 319 -5.18 -0.43 4.80
C CYS A 319 -6.30 -0.14 3.78
N ALA A 320 -7.22 -1.08 3.54
CA ALA A 320 -8.44 -0.78 2.77
C ALA A 320 -9.31 0.26 3.50
N ALA A 321 -9.25 0.29 4.83
CA ALA A 321 -9.91 1.29 5.67
C ALA A 321 -8.98 2.42 6.15
N GLY A 322 -7.67 2.37 5.85
CA GLY A 322 -6.74 3.45 6.20
C GLY A 322 -6.09 3.40 7.58
N MET A 323 -5.83 2.21 8.12
CA MET A 323 -5.39 2.02 9.51
C MET A 323 -3.86 2.17 9.74
N VAL A 324 -3.16 2.95 8.92
CA VAL A 324 -1.72 3.19 9.07
C VAL A 324 -1.48 4.26 10.14
N ASN A 325 -0.54 3.99 11.05
CA ASN A 325 0.03 4.99 11.92
C ASN A 325 1.19 5.69 11.20
N THR A 326 0.89 6.84 10.59
CA THR A 326 1.83 7.58 9.73
C THR A 326 3.13 7.97 10.46
N PRO A 327 3.10 8.53 11.69
CA PRO A 327 4.34 8.89 12.39
C PRO A 327 5.22 7.71 12.79
N LYS A 328 4.62 6.53 13.06
CA LYS A 328 5.38 5.28 13.26
C LYS A 328 5.91 4.70 11.94
N ILE A 329 5.30 5.05 10.80
CA ILE A 329 5.46 4.39 9.49
C ILE A 329 5.07 2.90 9.60
N LYS A 330 3.99 2.61 10.34
CA LYS A 330 3.54 1.23 10.59
C LYS A 330 2.04 1.09 10.41
N GLY A 331 1.65 0.09 9.63
CA GLY A 331 0.24 -0.31 9.48
C GLY A 331 -0.01 -1.80 9.60
N ILE A 332 1.04 -2.64 9.59
CA ILE A 332 0.89 -4.10 9.55
C ILE A 332 0.20 -4.61 10.82
N HIS A 333 0.65 -4.17 12.00
CA HIS A 333 0.07 -4.57 13.28
C HIS A 333 -1.39 -4.13 13.43
N ASN A 334 -1.71 -2.89 13.06
CA ASN A 334 -3.09 -2.39 13.05
C ASN A 334 -3.97 -3.16 12.06
N ALA A 335 -3.41 -3.50 10.88
CA ALA A 335 -4.10 -4.30 9.88
C ALA A 335 -4.42 -5.71 10.39
N MET A 336 -3.47 -6.37 11.05
CA MET A 336 -3.69 -7.68 11.67
C MET A 336 -4.71 -7.61 12.82
N HIS A 337 -4.58 -6.63 13.73
CA HIS A 337 -5.55 -6.41 14.81
C HIS A 337 -6.96 -6.15 14.28
N SER A 338 -7.11 -5.38 13.20
CA SER A 338 -8.42 -5.15 12.59
C SER A 338 -9.05 -6.45 12.07
N GLY A 339 -8.24 -7.36 11.51
CA GLY A 339 -8.71 -8.66 11.06
C GLY A 339 -9.14 -9.56 12.23
N ILE A 340 -8.40 -9.53 13.34
CA ILE A 340 -8.77 -10.24 14.58
C ILE A 340 -10.13 -9.76 15.11
N ILE A 341 -10.31 -8.44 15.22
CA ILE A 341 -11.54 -7.83 15.73
C ILE A 341 -12.72 -8.11 14.77
N ALA A 342 -12.48 -8.07 13.45
CA ALA A 342 -13.49 -8.42 12.45
C ALA A 342 -13.92 -9.88 12.57
N ALA A 343 -12.97 -10.80 12.73
CA ALA A 343 -13.26 -12.23 12.91
C ALA A 343 -14.07 -12.51 14.18
N ASP A 344 -13.75 -11.85 15.28
CA ASP A 344 -14.52 -11.93 16.54
C ASP A 344 -15.96 -11.42 16.33
N ALA A 345 -16.13 -10.30 15.62
CA ALA A 345 -17.45 -9.74 15.30
C ALA A 345 -18.28 -10.65 14.37
N ILE A 346 -17.67 -11.20 13.32
CA ILE A 346 -18.31 -12.16 12.40
C ILE A 346 -18.78 -13.39 13.17
N THR A 347 -17.93 -13.94 14.04
CA THR A 347 -18.26 -15.15 14.82
C THR A 347 -19.45 -14.89 15.74
N LYS A 348 -19.43 -13.74 16.46
CA LYS A 348 -20.52 -13.35 17.38
C LYS A 348 -21.86 -13.15 16.67
N HIS A 349 -21.84 -12.64 15.44
CA HIS A 349 -23.04 -12.32 14.65
C HIS A 349 -23.30 -13.31 13.50
N PHE A 350 -22.72 -14.51 13.56
CA PHE A 350 -22.84 -15.49 12.49
C PHE A 350 -24.32 -15.77 12.12
N LYS A 351 -24.64 -15.77 10.82
CA LYS A 351 -26.00 -15.84 10.24
C LYS A 351 -26.91 -14.61 10.44
N LYS A 352 -26.43 -13.55 11.09
CA LYS A 352 -27.13 -12.27 11.23
C LYS A 352 -26.37 -11.17 10.49
N ASN A 353 -26.97 -9.98 10.38
CA ASN A 353 -26.23 -8.81 9.95
C ASN A 353 -25.17 -8.48 11.01
N ILE A 354 -23.92 -8.37 10.59
CA ILE A 354 -22.81 -8.02 11.47
C ILE A 354 -22.99 -6.58 11.93
N LYS A 355 -22.80 -6.37 13.24
CA LYS A 355 -22.89 -5.07 13.87
C LYS A 355 -21.79 -4.95 14.94
N GLY A 356 -21.34 -3.72 15.18
CA GLY A 356 -20.45 -3.37 16.28
C GLY A 356 -18.97 -3.57 15.99
N TYR A 357 -18.56 -4.00 14.78
CA TYR A 357 -17.15 -4.06 14.40
C TYR A 357 -16.52 -2.66 14.37
N ASP A 358 -17.22 -1.67 13.79
CA ASP A 358 -16.72 -0.29 13.73
C ASP A 358 -16.47 0.27 15.14
N GLN A 359 -17.45 0.14 16.04
CA GLN A 359 -17.33 0.59 17.42
C GLN A 359 -16.25 -0.17 18.19
N ALA A 360 -16.15 -1.50 18.02
CA ALA A 360 -15.11 -2.31 18.65
C ALA A 360 -13.72 -1.87 18.19
N LEU A 361 -13.54 -1.59 16.90
CA LEU A 361 -12.26 -1.14 16.38
C LEU A 361 -11.88 0.26 16.88
N ARG A 362 -12.82 1.20 16.86
CA ARG A 362 -12.60 2.57 17.34
C ARG A 362 -12.28 2.62 18.84
N SER A 363 -12.82 1.69 19.64
CA SER A 363 -12.54 1.57 21.08
C SER A 363 -11.31 0.71 21.40
N SER A 364 -10.80 -0.06 20.43
CA SER A 364 -9.63 -0.92 20.58
C SER A 364 -8.30 -0.15 20.69
N LYS A 365 -7.21 -0.89 20.83
CA LYS A 365 -5.83 -0.33 20.75
C LYS A 365 -5.57 0.36 19.41
N VAL A 366 -6.13 -0.15 18.30
CA VAL A 366 -5.97 0.46 16.96
C VAL A 366 -6.57 1.86 16.94
N GLY A 367 -7.84 2.00 17.33
CA GLY A 367 -8.52 3.29 17.36
C GLY A 367 -7.86 4.31 18.30
N LYS A 368 -7.47 3.87 19.50
CA LYS A 368 -6.73 4.70 20.46
C LYS A 368 -5.37 5.16 19.90
N GLU A 369 -4.64 4.27 19.25
CA GLU A 369 -3.35 4.57 18.63
C GLU A 369 -3.49 5.61 17.51
N LEU A 370 -4.44 5.42 16.59
CA LEU A 370 -4.69 6.36 15.49
C LEU A 370 -5.16 7.72 16.01
N LYS A 371 -6.08 7.74 16.98
CA LYS A 371 -6.60 8.98 17.58
C LYS A 371 -5.50 9.78 18.28
N LYS A 372 -4.55 9.11 18.93
CA LYS A 372 -3.41 9.74 19.62
C LYS A 372 -2.49 10.52 18.66
N VAL A 373 -2.35 10.07 17.42
CA VAL A 373 -1.41 10.69 16.45
C VAL A 373 -2.10 11.50 15.36
N ARG A 374 -3.43 11.67 15.44
CA ARG A 374 -4.29 12.22 14.38
C ARG A 374 -3.85 13.57 13.82
N ASN A 375 -3.24 14.42 14.62
CA ASN A 375 -2.86 15.77 14.22
C ASN A 375 -1.40 15.89 13.74
N ILE A 376 -0.58 14.83 13.85
CA ILE A 376 0.84 14.92 13.49
C ILE A 376 1.00 15.15 11.99
N ARG A 377 0.45 14.26 11.13
CA ARG A 377 0.55 14.38 9.67
C ARG A 377 -0.07 15.66 9.10
N PRO A 378 -1.30 16.08 9.49
CA PRO A 378 -1.86 17.35 9.04
C PRO A 378 -1.03 18.59 9.44
N GLY A 379 -0.28 18.51 10.54
CA GLY A 379 0.62 19.61 10.96
C GLY A 379 1.65 19.99 9.89
N PHE A 380 2.01 19.06 9.01
CA PHE A 380 2.97 19.27 7.92
C PHE A 380 2.38 19.97 6.69
N HIS A 381 1.06 20.23 6.63
CA HIS A 381 0.45 20.98 5.50
C HIS A 381 1.02 22.40 5.35
N LYS A 382 1.62 22.95 6.41
CA LYS A 382 2.30 24.26 6.40
C LYS A 382 3.83 24.15 6.28
N GLY A 383 4.34 23.00 5.85
CA GLY A 383 5.75 22.71 5.67
C GLY A 383 6.44 22.07 6.88
N LEU A 384 7.68 21.63 6.65
CA LEU A 384 8.47 20.77 7.52
C LEU A 384 8.61 21.30 8.95
N TRP A 385 9.08 22.54 9.10
CA TRP A 385 9.41 23.09 10.43
C TRP A 385 8.15 23.32 11.29
N ARG A 386 7.06 23.81 10.68
CA ARG A 386 5.76 23.93 11.38
C ARG A 386 5.21 22.56 11.73
N GLY A 387 5.35 21.59 10.84
CA GLY A 387 4.99 20.20 11.09
C GLY A 387 5.77 19.58 12.23
N LEU A 388 7.08 19.79 12.30
CA LEU A 388 7.93 19.30 13.40
C LEU A 388 7.55 19.92 14.74
N LEU A 389 7.34 21.24 14.80
CA LEU A 389 6.89 21.91 16.02
C LEU A 389 5.54 21.34 16.50
N ASN A 390 4.60 21.14 15.58
CA ASN A 390 3.33 20.51 15.90
C ASN A 390 3.49 19.04 16.32
N ALA A 391 4.37 18.28 15.67
CA ALA A 391 4.64 16.89 16.03
C ALA A 391 5.20 16.76 17.45
N VAL A 392 6.09 17.67 17.85
CA VAL A 392 6.59 17.76 19.22
C VAL A 392 5.43 18.06 20.19
N TYR A 393 4.60 19.07 19.89
CA TYR A 393 3.44 19.42 20.71
C TYR A 393 2.50 18.22 20.89
N GLU A 394 2.04 17.59 19.82
CA GLU A 394 1.13 16.44 19.83
C GLU A 394 1.74 15.22 20.53
N THR A 395 3.07 15.05 20.46
CA THR A 395 3.77 13.97 21.15
C THR A 395 3.79 14.22 22.65
N VAL A 396 4.10 15.44 23.10
CA VAL A 396 4.16 15.82 24.51
C VAL A 396 2.76 15.78 25.14
N THR A 397 1.74 16.27 24.43
CA THR A 397 0.35 16.24 24.91
C THR A 397 -0.31 14.88 24.74
N LEU A 398 0.41 13.86 24.24
CA LEU A 398 -0.12 12.52 23.97
C LEU A 398 -1.41 12.56 23.11
N GLY A 399 -1.52 13.52 22.20
CA GLY A 399 -2.68 13.71 21.34
C GLY A 399 -3.94 14.23 22.04
N TYR A 400 -3.85 14.74 23.27
CA TYR A 400 -4.99 15.31 24.01
C TYR A 400 -5.38 16.73 23.57
N SER A 401 -4.89 17.20 22.42
CA SER A 401 -5.30 18.47 21.82
C SER A 401 -6.83 18.54 21.70
N PRO A 402 -7.48 19.67 22.09
CA PRO A 402 -8.94 19.80 22.05
C PRO A 402 -9.48 20.01 20.62
N TRP A 403 -8.61 20.04 19.61
CA TRP A 403 -8.96 20.14 18.19
C TRP A 403 -8.51 18.91 17.40
N THR A 404 -9.02 18.83 16.16
CA THR A 404 -8.56 17.88 15.14
C THR A 404 -8.37 18.62 13.83
N PHE A 405 -7.18 18.54 13.23
CA PHE A 405 -6.91 19.14 11.93
C PHE A 405 -7.58 18.35 10.80
N LYS A 406 -7.91 19.06 9.72
CA LYS A 406 -8.61 18.54 8.54
C LYS A 406 -7.63 18.12 7.44
N HIS A 407 -8.13 17.31 6.51
CA HIS A 407 -7.42 16.89 5.30
C HIS A 407 -8.02 17.55 4.06
N GLN A 408 -7.25 17.54 2.97
CA GLN A 408 -7.69 17.81 1.61
C GLN A 408 -7.37 16.59 0.74
N THR A 409 -8.01 16.46 -0.41
CA THR A 409 -7.70 15.34 -1.32
C THR A 409 -6.35 15.54 -1.99
N ASP A 410 -5.56 14.47 -2.13
CA ASP A 410 -4.18 14.54 -2.64
C ASP A 410 -4.04 15.12 -4.05
N HIS A 411 -4.94 14.76 -4.97
CA HIS A 411 -4.86 15.23 -6.36
C HIS A 411 -5.19 16.72 -6.50
N GLU A 412 -6.04 17.26 -5.62
CA GLU A 412 -6.42 18.68 -5.59
C GLU A 412 -5.28 19.58 -5.09
N ALA A 413 -4.27 18.99 -4.43
CA ALA A 413 -3.11 19.73 -3.96
C ALA A 413 -2.18 20.18 -5.10
N THR A 414 -2.23 19.50 -6.25
CA THR A 414 -1.37 19.81 -7.41
C THR A 414 -1.83 21.09 -8.09
N LYS A 415 -0.87 21.98 -8.36
CA LYS A 415 -1.11 23.27 -9.00
C LYS A 415 -0.68 23.25 -10.47
N PRO A 416 -1.20 24.16 -11.32
CA PRO A 416 -0.84 24.24 -12.72
C PRO A 416 0.66 24.36 -12.97
N ALA A 417 1.16 23.74 -14.04
CA ALA A 417 2.59 23.66 -14.34
C ALA A 417 3.25 25.02 -14.60
N LYS A 418 2.47 26.03 -15.04
CA LYS A 418 2.95 27.41 -15.23
C LYS A 418 3.43 28.09 -13.95
N GLU A 419 3.03 27.59 -12.77
CA GLU A 419 3.45 28.11 -11.47
C GLU A 419 4.80 27.54 -11.00
N PHE A 420 5.36 26.57 -11.73
CA PHE A 420 6.58 25.87 -11.35
C PHE A 420 7.60 25.84 -12.48
N LYS A 421 8.86 25.66 -12.10
CA LYS A 421 9.94 25.34 -13.03
C LYS A 421 10.12 23.82 -13.09
N PRO A 422 10.36 23.23 -14.27
CA PRO A 422 10.77 21.84 -14.38
C PRO A 422 11.96 21.52 -13.48
N ILE A 423 11.90 20.39 -12.78
CA ILE A 423 12.98 19.93 -11.91
C ILE A 423 13.98 19.14 -12.75
N LYS A 424 15.25 19.52 -12.69
CA LYS A 424 16.34 18.78 -13.34
C LYS A 424 16.94 17.78 -12.36
N TYR A 425 16.60 16.50 -12.55
CA TYR A 425 17.18 15.42 -11.78
C TYR A 425 18.56 15.01 -12.31
N PRO A 426 19.48 14.53 -11.44
CA PRO A 426 20.77 13.99 -11.86
C PRO A 426 20.60 12.80 -12.80
N LYS A 427 21.54 12.60 -13.73
CA LYS A 427 21.56 11.38 -14.53
C LYS A 427 21.85 10.16 -13.66
N HIS A 428 21.24 9.03 -14.00
CA HIS A 428 21.51 7.75 -13.38
C HIS A 428 22.95 7.30 -13.65
N ASP A 429 23.65 6.80 -12.64
CA ASP A 429 25.05 6.35 -12.76
C ASP A 429 25.20 4.83 -12.93
N GLY A 430 24.10 4.07 -12.81
CA GLY A 430 24.08 2.61 -12.92
C GLY A 430 24.77 1.91 -11.73
N ILE A 431 25.19 2.64 -10.70
CA ILE A 431 25.92 2.14 -9.54
C ILE A 431 25.09 2.33 -8.27
N TYR A 432 24.66 3.56 -8.01
CA TYR A 432 23.81 3.93 -6.87
C TYR A 432 22.39 4.27 -7.35
N THR A 433 22.28 4.85 -8.55
CA THR A 433 21.03 5.30 -9.14
C THR A 433 20.80 4.64 -10.49
N PHE A 434 19.55 4.29 -10.79
CA PHE A 434 19.18 3.47 -11.94
C PHE A 434 17.98 4.06 -12.66
N ASP A 435 17.89 3.88 -13.97
CA ASP A 435 16.67 4.23 -14.69
C ASP A 435 15.49 3.35 -14.24
N ILE A 436 14.29 3.86 -14.47
CA ILE A 436 13.04 3.26 -14.01
C ILE A 436 12.77 1.88 -14.64
N LEU A 437 13.14 1.65 -15.90
CA LEU A 437 12.89 0.38 -16.58
C LEU A 437 13.79 -0.74 -16.04
N THR A 438 15.06 -0.43 -15.78
CA THR A 438 15.97 -1.34 -15.05
C THR A 438 15.43 -1.70 -13.67
N SER A 439 14.74 -0.76 -13.00
CA SER A 439 14.07 -1.02 -11.72
C SER A 439 12.80 -1.87 -11.88
N VAL A 440 11.96 -1.61 -12.87
CA VAL A 440 10.75 -2.39 -13.17
C VAL A 440 11.09 -3.86 -13.38
N ARG A 441 12.19 -4.18 -14.06
CA ARG A 441 12.65 -5.56 -14.23
C ARG A 441 12.84 -6.30 -12.90
N LEU A 442 13.30 -5.63 -11.85
CA LEU A 442 13.51 -6.22 -10.51
C LEU A 442 12.20 -6.46 -9.74
N THR A 443 11.06 -6.02 -10.26
CA THR A 443 9.74 -6.36 -9.71
C THR A 443 9.22 -7.70 -10.23
N ALA A 444 9.85 -8.24 -11.29
CA ALA A 444 9.36 -9.37 -12.05
C ALA A 444 7.88 -9.22 -12.47
N THR A 445 7.46 -7.97 -12.73
CA THR A 445 6.08 -7.71 -13.16
C THR A 445 5.83 -8.26 -14.55
N TYR A 446 4.66 -8.88 -14.72
CA TYR A 446 4.23 -9.44 -15.98
C TYR A 446 2.72 -9.26 -16.14
N HIS A 447 2.30 -9.00 -17.37
CA HIS A 447 0.90 -9.04 -17.78
C HIS A 447 0.83 -9.73 -19.13
N GLN A 448 -0.22 -10.51 -19.36
CA GLN A 448 -0.50 -11.04 -20.69
C GLN A 448 -0.71 -9.89 -21.69
N GLU A 449 -0.08 -9.94 -22.86
CA GLU A 449 -0.11 -8.84 -23.84
C GLU A 449 -1.52 -8.60 -24.41
N ASN A 450 -2.21 -9.67 -24.79
CA ASN A 450 -3.54 -9.59 -25.36
C ASN A 450 -4.63 -9.66 -24.27
N GLN A 451 -4.75 -8.58 -23.47
CA GLN A 451 -5.83 -8.42 -22.50
C GLN A 451 -6.29 -6.95 -22.45
N PRO A 452 -7.52 -6.67 -21.96
CA PRO A 452 -8.00 -5.30 -21.79
C PRO A 452 -7.09 -4.48 -20.88
N CYS A 453 -6.83 -3.23 -21.25
CA CYS A 453 -6.07 -2.32 -20.41
C CYS A 453 -6.81 -2.04 -19.09
N HIS A 454 -6.20 -2.45 -17.99
CA HIS A 454 -6.76 -2.32 -16.64
C HIS A 454 -6.65 -0.89 -16.06
N LEU A 455 -6.08 0.04 -16.83
CA LEU A 455 -5.92 1.46 -16.50
C LEU A 455 -6.90 2.27 -17.33
N ILE A 456 -8.15 2.26 -16.90
CA ILE A 456 -9.27 2.75 -17.70
C ILE A 456 -9.30 4.28 -17.63
N LEU A 457 -9.35 4.95 -18.78
CA LEU A 457 -9.62 6.38 -18.86
C LEU A 457 -11.11 6.61 -19.02
N LYS A 458 -11.75 7.24 -18.02
CA LYS A 458 -13.18 7.59 -18.08
C LYS A 458 -13.50 8.52 -19.26
N LYS A 459 -12.55 9.41 -19.60
CA LYS A 459 -12.57 10.32 -20.74
C LYS A 459 -11.16 10.42 -21.34
N PRO A 460 -10.83 9.64 -22.39
CA PRO A 460 -9.48 9.60 -22.96
C PRO A 460 -8.91 10.97 -23.35
N SER A 461 -9.74 11.88 -23.87
CA SER A 461 -9.28 13.21 -24.30
C SER A 461 -8.68 14.06 -23.18
N LYS A 462 -9.07 13.84 -21.91
CA LYS A 462 -8.55 14.60 -20.76
C LYS A 462 -7.04 14.41 -20.54
N ALA A 463 -6.48 13.27 -20.96
CA ALA A 463 -5.04 13.04 -20.85
C ALA A 463 -4.24 14.12 -21.59
N ILE A 464 -4.70 14.52 -22.78
CA ILE A 464 -4.07 15.59 -23.56
C ILE A 464 -4.68 16.97 -23.24
N ASP A 465 -6.00 17.08 -23.23
CA ASP A 465 -6.67 18.38 -23.14
C ASP A 465 -6.57 19.05 -21.77
N PHE A 466 -6.29 18.27 -20.72
CA PHE A 466 -6.19 18.77 -19.35
C PHE A 466 -4.84 18.41 -18.72
N ASN A 467 -4.53 17.12 -18.55
CA ASN A 467 -3.30 16.71 -17.85
C ASN A 467 -2.03 17.20 -18.56
N TYR A 468 -1.91 16.98 -19.87
CA TYR A 468 -0.78 17.49 -20.65
C TYR A 468 -0.76 19.01 -20.73
N LYS A 469 -1.85 19.66 -21.15
CA LYS A 469 -1.87 21.12 -21.37
C LYS A 469 -1.67 21.93 -20.08
N GLU A 470 -2.35 21.56 -18.98
CA GLU A 470 -2.36 22.37 -17.75
C GLU A 470 -1.28 21.95 -16.75
N TYR A 471 -1.02 20.64 -16.64
CA TYR A 471 -0.10 20.06 -15.64
C TYR A 471 1.15 19.41 -16.24
N GLN A 472 1.32 19.43 -17.56
CA GLN A 472 2.45 18.81 -18.26
C GLN A 472 2.56 17.31 -17.96
N SER A 473 1.45 16.57 -17.96
CA SER A 473 1.38 15.10 -17.77
C SER A 473 2.14 14.54 -16.54
N PRO A 474 1.77 14.90 -15.30
CA PRO A 474 2.36 14.35 -14.07
C PRO A 474 2.37 12.82 -13.99
N GLU A 475 1.47 12.14 -14.70
CA GLU A 475 1.40 10.68 -14.80
C GLU A 475 2.66 10.03 -15.34
N THR A 476 3.42 10.75 -16.16
CA THR A 476 4.73 10.31 -16.65
C THR A 476 5.83 10.35 -15.58
N ARG A 477 5.55 10.97 -14.41
CA ARG A 477 6.51 11.19 -13.31
C ARG A 477 6.10 10.50 -12.02
N TYR A 478 4.83 10.61 -11.62
CA TYR A 478 4.35 9.99 -10.39
C TYR A 478 4.24 8.47 -10.50
N CYS A 479 4.19 7.94 -11.72
CA CYS A 479 4.10 6.51 -11.95
C CYS A 479 5.46 5.85 -11.67
N PRO A 480 5.54 4.93 -10.69
CA PRO A 480 6.80 4.32 -10.29
C PRO A 480 7.29 3.21 -11.26
N ALA A 481 6.65 3.08 -12.42
CA ALA A 481 6.91 1.99 -13.36
C ALA A 481 6.85 2.39 -14.84
N ALA A 482 6.91 3.69 -15.17
CA ALA A 482 6.91 4.17 -16.56
C ALA A 482 5.78 3.59 -17.43
N VAL A 483 4.58 3.51 -16.84
CA VAL A 483 3.38 3.03 -17.55
C VAL A 483 2.84 4.08 -18.51
N TYR A 484 2.97 5.36 -18.19
CA TYR A 484 2.38 6.44 -18.98
C TYR A 484 3.48 7.23 -19.69
N GLU A 485 3.27 7.51 -20.96
CA GLU A 485 4.16 8.34 -21.76
C GLU A 485 3.37 9.25 -22.71
N ILE A 486 4.03 10.32 -23.13
CA ILE A 486 3.54 11.20 -24.20
C ILE A 486 4.43 10.98 -25.41
N VAL A 487 3.90 10.30 -26.42
CA VAL A 487 4.57 10.12 -27.71
C VAL A 487 4.15 11.23 -28.66
N VAL A 488 4.99 11.56 -29.64
CA VAL A 488 4.65 12.52 -30.69
C VAL A 488 4.32 11.75 -31.96
N GLU A 489 3.06 11.79 -32.37
CA GLU A 489 2.57 11.22 -33.63
C GLU A 489 2.06 12.34 -34.52
N ASN A 490 2.56 12.44 -35.75
CA ASN A 490 2.18 13.48 -36.72
C ASN A 490 2.28 14.92 -36.14
N GLY A 491 3.32 15.18 -35.33
CA GLY A 491 3.54 16.47 -34.68
C GLY A 491 2.59 16.79 -33.53
N LYS A 492 1.72 15.85 -33.12
CA LYS A 492 0.77 16.02 -32.01
C LYS A 492 1.11 15.10 -30.84
N PRO A 493 0.95 15.57 -29.59
CA PRO A 493 1.14 14.72 -28.42
C PRO A 493 0.00 13.69 -28.35
N LYS A 494 0.38 12.43 -28.16
CA LYS A 494 -0.53 11.30 -27.93
C LYS A 494 -0.17 10.63 -26.62
N PHE A 495 -1.20 10.31 -25.85
CA PHE A 495 -1.06 9.60 -24.59
C PHE A 495 -1.00 8.10 -24.84
N GLN A 496 0.05 7.46 -24.33
CA GLN A 496 0.25 6.01 -24.45
C GLN A 496 0.34 5.36 -23.07
N ILE A 497 -0.29 4.20 -22.95
CA ILE A 497 -0.36 3.40 -21.72
C ILE A 497 0.32 2.05 -21.97
N ASN A 498 1.49 1.87 -21.38
CA ASN A 498 2.25 0.62 -21.32
C ASN A 498 1.82 -0.19 -20.09
N ALA A 499 0.59 -0.70 -20.11
CA ALA A 499 -0.06 -1.35 -18.98
C ALA A 499 0.72 -2.57 -18.45
N GLN A 500 1.50 -3.24 -19.30
CA GLN A 500 2.34 -4.39 -18.95
C GLN A 500 3.39 -4.09 -17.87
N ASN A 501 3.81 -2.82 -17.74
CA ASN A 501 4.77 -2.40 -16.71
C ASN A 501 4.12 -2.17 -15.34
N CYS A 502 2.80 -2.21 -15.22
CA CYS A 502 2.10 -1.77 -14.02
C CYS A 502 2.44 -2.62 -12.78
N ILE A 503 3.04 -2.02 -11.76
CA ILE A 503 3.33 -2.71 -10.49
C ILE A 503 2.21 -2.59 -9.44
N HIS A 504 1.00 -2.23 -9.90
CA HIS A 504 -0.24 -2.18 -9.10
C HIS A 504 -0.18 -1.23 -7.89
N CYS A 505 0.72 -0.24 -7.89
CA CYS A 505 0.95 0.67 -6.77
C CYS A 505 -0.27 1.54 -6.37
N LYS A 506 -1.24 1.72 -7.28
CA LYS A 506 -2.44 2.57 -7.19
C LYS A 506 -2.22 4.09 -7.23
N THR A 507 -0.99 4.57 -7.39
CA THR A 507 -0.70 6.02 -7.37
C THR A 507 -1.48 6.81 -8.43
N CYS A 508 -1.64 6.28 -9.64
CA CYS A 508 -2.34 6.96 -10.73
C CYS A 508 -3.82 7.23 -10.44
N ASP A 509 -4.52 6.26 -9.85
CA ASP A 509 -5.92 6.40 -9.42
C ASP A 509 -6.06 7.45 -8.30
N ILE A 510 -5.01 7.63 -7.48
CA ILE A 510 -5.01 8.59 -6.37
C ILE A 510 -4.65 10.00 -6.84
N LYS A 511 -3.59 10.14 -7.66
CA LYS A 511 -2.91 11.42 -7.92
C LYS A 511 -3.29 12.08 -9.25
N ASP A 512 -4.06 11.42 -10.11
CA ASP A 512 -4.60 12.08 -11.31
C ASP A 512 -5.51 13.26 -10.93
N MET A 513 -5.09 14.46 -11.30
CA MET A 513 -5.75 15.74 -11.04
C MET A 513 -7.19 15.77 -11.54
N SER A 514 -7.49 15.01 -12.60
CA SER A 514 -8.83 14.96 -13.20
C SER A 514 -9.67 13.76 -12.74
N GLN A 515 -9.13 12.90 -11.87
CA GLN A 515 -9.70 11.62 -11.43
C GLN A 515 -10.28 10.79 -12.60
N ASN A 516 -9.56 10.82 -13.73
CA ASN A 516 -9.90 10.22 -15.00
C ASN A 516 -9.39 8.78 -15.11
N ILE A 517 -8.26 8.47 -14.50
CA ILE A 517 -7.72 7.10 -14.41
C ILE A 517 -8.50 6.32 -13.35
N ASP A 518 -9.08 5.19 -13.75
CA ASP A 518 -9.68 4.19 -12.87
C ASP A 518 -8.87 2.91 -12.94
N TRP A 519 -8.17 2.56 -11.86
CA TRP A 519 -7.43 1.30 -11.78
C TRP A 519 -8.41 0.16 -11.46
N LYS A 520 -8.56 -0.77 -12.40
CA LYS A 520 -9.23 -2.05 -12.18
C LYS A 520 -8.19 -3.16 -12.11
N PRO A 521 -8.50 -4.30 -11.47
CA PRO A 521 -7.58 -5.43 -11.51
C PRO A 521 -7.49 -6.01 -12.94
N PRO A 522 -6.27 -6.32 -13.42
CA PRO A 522 -6.08 -7.11 -14.65
C PRO A 522 -6.48 -8.57 -14.44
N HIS A 523 -6.18 -9.43 -15.42
CA HIS A 523 -6.25 -10.88 -15.26
C HIS A 523 -5.61 -11.33 -13.94
N GLY A 524 -6.21 -12.33 -13.31
CA GLY A 524 -5.68 -12.88 -12.08
C GLY A 524 -4.32 -13.55 -12.31
N GLY A 525 -3.37 -13.31 -11.42
CA GLY A 525 -1.99 -13.75 -11.57
C GLY A 525 -1.03 -12.66 -12.05
N ASP A 526 -1.55 -11.68 -12.79
CA ASP A 526 -0.74 -10.60 -13.37
C ASP A 526 -0.35 -9.53 -12.34
N GLY A 527 0.72 -8.81 -12.66
CA GLY A 527 1.31 -7.78 -11.80
C GLY A 527 2.71 -8.14 -11.32
N PRO A 528 3.21 -7.46 -10.28
CA PRO A 528 4.53 -7.73 -9.72
C PRO A 528 4.62 -9.15 -9.15
N ASN A 529 5.83 -9.69 -9.08
CA ASN A 529 6.09 -10.95 -8.41
C ASN A 529 7.21 -10.78 -7.38
N TYR A 530 6.87 -10.06 -6.32
CA TYR A 530 7.80 -9.78 -5.24
C TYR A 530 8.16 -11.01 -4.41
N SER A 531 9.45 -11.18 -4.15
CA SER A 531 10.00 -12.28 -3.35
C SER A 531 10.50 -11.82 -1.97
N GLU A 532 11.16 -10.65 -1.92
CA GLU A 532 11.87 -10.15 -0.74
C GLU A 532 11.37 -8.79 -0.23
N THR A 533 10.28 -8.25 -0.79
CA THR A 533 9.81 -6.89 -0.46
C THR A 533 8.83 -6.82 0.69
#